data_AF-A0A6L7X556-F1
#
_entry.id   AF-A0A6L7X556-F1
#
_cell.length_a   1.000
_cell.length_b   1.000
_cell.length_c   1.000
_cell.angle_alpha   90.00
_cell.angle_beta   90.00
_cell.angle_gamma   90.00
#
_symmetry.space_group_name_H-M   'P 1'
#
loop_
_entity.id
_entity.type
_entity.pdbx_description
1 polymer ?
#
loop_
_entity_poly.entity_id
_entity_poly.type
_entity_poly.pdbx_seq_one_letter_code
_entity_poly.pdbx_strand_id
1 'polypeptide(L)'
;MDRLRDPVDGCPWDNAQTHKSLRPHLLEETYEVLEAIAAGDPAELCEELGDLMMQVVLHAKLAEQAGAFTLDDVSESIRAKLVRRHPHVFGDGTANTPKLVEGAWERLKARERPNRESVLDGVPKTLPALARAQSILGRAERNGFAREADDSLELGQRLLDLVQEARDADLSAEDALRDALIDFERDVRRQEAEQRAEA
;
A
#
# COMPACT_ATOMS: atom_id res chain seq x y z
N MET A 1 -8.76 21.34 -11.82
CA MET A 1 -9.79 20.39 -11.35
C MET A 1 -11.15 21.04 -11.18
N ASP A 2 -11.24 22.19 -10.48
CA ASP A 2 -12.53 22.89 -10.26
C ASP A 2 -13.34 23.12 -11.53
N ARG A 3 -12.70 23.63 -12.59
CA ARG A 3 -13.36 23.85 -13.88
C ARG A 3 -13.78 22.55 -14.58
N LEU A 4 -13.01 21.47 -14.42
CA LEU A 4 -13.37 20.17 -15.01
C LEU A 4 -14.58 19.56 -14.32
N ARG A 5 -14.73 19.79 -13.01
CA ARG A 5 -15.86 19.32 -12.20
C ARG A 5 -16.89 20.41 -11.90
N ASP A 6 -16.95 21.44 -12.72
CA ASP A 6 -18.00 22.44 -12.62
C ASP A 6 -19.34 21.77 -13.00
N PRO A 7 -20.39 21.90 -12.19
CA PRO A 7 -21.65 21.17 -12.42
C PRO A 7 -22.42 21.65 -13.66
N VAL A 8 -22.10 22.83 -14.19
CA VAL A 8 -22.79 23.46 -15.34
C VAL A 8 -21.94 23.36 -16.60
N ASP A 9 -20.70 23.82 -16.54
CA ASP A 9 -19.81 23.95 -17.70
C ASP A 9 -18.64 22.95 -17.71
N GLY A 10 -18.60 22.04 -16.72
CA GLY A 10 -17.54 21.05 -16.57
C GLY A 10 -17.66 19.86 -17.51
N CYS A 11 -16.64 19.01 -17.48
CA CYS A 11 -16.60 17.78 -18.23
C CYS A 11 -17.63 16.78 -17.66
N PRO A 12 -18.54 16.23 -18.48
CA PRO A 12 -19.55 15.28 -18.01
C PRO A 12 -18.94 14.00 -17.42
N TRP A 13 -17.82 13.53 -17.99
CA TRP A 13 -17.13 12.35 -17.49
C TRP A 13 -16.56 12.60 -16.10
N ASP A 14 -15.85 13.72 -15.91
CA ASP A 14 -15.30 14.10 -14.60
C ASP A 14 -16.43 14.20 -13.58
N ASN A 15 -17.49 14.96 -13.87
CA ASN A 15 -18.62 15.12 -12.96
C ASN A 15 -19.29 13.80 -12.54
N ALA A 16 -19.32 12.79 -13.42
CA ALA A 16 -19.88 11.48 -13.11
C ALA A 16 -19.02 10.62 -12.16
N GLN A 17 -17.75 10.97 -11.94
CA GLN A 17 -16.84 10.16 -11.14
C GLN A 17 -17.13 10.21 -9.64
N THR A 18 -16.81 9.09 -8.98
CA THR A 18 -16.85 8.91 -7.53
C THR A 18 -15.55 8.27 -7.07
N HIS A 19 -15.25 8.27 -5.77
CA HIS A 19 -14.09 7.54 -5.23
C HIS A 19 -14.06 6.06 -5.65
N LYS A 20 -15.24 5.43 -5.83
CA LYS A 20 -15.34 4.02 -6.20
C LYS A 20 -15.05 3.78 -7.68
N SER A 21 -15.50 4.67 -8.57
CA SER A 21 -15.30 4.56 -10.02
C SER A 21 -13.87 4.89 -10.44
N LEU A 22 -13.14 5.68 -9.64
CA LEU A 22 -11.74 6.05 -9.90
C LEU A 22 -10.71 4.99 -9.48
N ARG A 23 -11.10 3.99 -8.68
CA ARG A 23 -10.19 2.91 -8.24
C ARG A 23 -9.42 2.21 -9.38
N PRO A 24 -10.04 1.78 -10.50
CA PRO A 24 -9.29 1.16 -11.59
C PRO A 24 -8.25 2.11 -12.19
N HIS A 25 -8.62 3.36 -12.46
CA HIS A 25 -7.70 4.38 -13.00
C HIS A 25 -6.50 4.60 -12.05
N LEU A 26 -6.74 4.78 -10.75
CA LEU A 26 -5.65 4.91 -9.77
C LEU A 26 -4.69 3.70 -9.78
N LEU A 27 -5.20 2.51 -10.06
CA LEU A 27 -4.37 1.31 -10.17
C LEU A 27 -3.56 1.32 -11.47
N GLU A 28 -4.18 1.70 -12.58
CA GLU A 28 -3.54 1.86 -13.90
C GLU A 28 -2.36 2.84 -13.83
N GLU A 29 -2.57 4.07 -13.35
CA GLU A 29 -1.49 5.07 -13.19
C GLU A 29 -0.36 4.55 -12.28
N THR A 30 -0.71 3.75 -11.26
CA THR A 30 0.29 3.15 -10.37
C THR A 30 1.19 2.18 -11.14
N TYR A 31 0.62 1.38 -12.05
CA TYR A 31 1.38 0.42 -12.85
C TYR A 31 2.15 1.11 -13.97
N GLU A 32 1.63 2.17 -14.57
CA GLU A 32 2.36 2.97 -15.58
C GLU A 32 3.57 3.66 -14.96
N VAL A 33 3.45 4.22 -13.74
CA VAL A 33 4.62 4.71 -12.98
C VAL A 33 5.66 3.60 -12.76
N LEU A 34 5.23 2.37 -12.42
CA LEU A 34 6.15 1.24 -12.21
C LEU A 34 6.82 0.82 -13.53
N GLU A 35 6.11 0.87 -14.65
CA GLU A 35 6.64 0.60 -15.98
C GLU A 35 7.69 1.64 -16.37
N ALA A 36 7.41 2.93 -16.19
CA ALA A 36 8.35 4.01 -16.45
C ALA A 36 9.63 3.89 -15.60
N ILE A 37 9.51 3.49 -14.32
CA ILE A 37 10.65 3.19 -13.45
C ILE A 37 11.48 2.02 -14.02
N ALA A 38 10.82 0.96 -14.49
CA ALA A 38 11.48 -0.22 -15.03
C ALA A 38 12.18 0.06 -16.37
N ALA A 39 11.58 0.91 -17.20
CA ALA A 39 12.15 1.39 -18.46
C ALA A 39 13.34 2.34 -18.25
N GLY A 40 13.39 3.02 -17.09
CA GLY A 40 14.43 3.99 -16.77
C GLY A 40 14.31 5.27 -17.58
N ASP A 41 13.10 5.60 -18.06
CA ASP A 41 12.80 6.82 -18.82
C ASP A 41 12.35 7.95 -17.87
N PRO A 42 13.15 9.01 -17.68
CA PRO A 42 12.79 10.09 -16.77
C PRO A 42 11.64 10.97 -17.28
N ALA A 43 11.41 11.04 -18.59
CA ALA A 43 10.34 11.86 -19.16
C ALA A 43 8.98 11.16 -18.95
N GLU A 44 8.91 9.89 -19.30
CA GLU A 44 7.74 9.04 -19.04
C GLU A 44 7.45 9.01 -17.53
N LEU A 45 8.47 8.80 -16.69
CA LEU A 45 8.26 8.83 -15.23
C LEU A 45 7.68 10.16 -14.73
N CYS A 46 8.06 11.29 -15.33
CA CYS A 46 7.51 12.59 -14.94
C CYS A 46 6.04 12.74 -15.36
N GLU A 47 5.66 12.20 -16.51
CA GLU A 47 4.30 12.19 -17.03
C GLU A 47 3.40 11.33 -16.13
N GLU A 48 3.77 10.07 -15.90
CA GLU A 48 2.99 9.13 -15.11
C GLU A 48 2.87 9.54 -13.63
N LEU A 49 3.91 10.16 -13.05
CA LEU A 49 3.80 10.77 -11.72
C LEU A 49 2.82 11.95 -11.70
N GLY A 50 2.69 12.67 -12.81
CA GLY A 50 1.71 13.73 -13.00
C GLY A 50 0.29 13.18 -13.01
N ASP A 51 0.04 12.08 -13.70
CA ASP A 51 -1.28 11.46 -13.79
C ASP A 51 -1.68 10.77 -12.48
N LEU A 52 -0.72 10.13 -11.80
CA LEU A 52 -0.94 9.65 -10.43
C LEU A 52 -1.26 10.81 -9.47
N MET A 53 -0.61 11.97 -9.61
CA MET A 53 -0.93 13.18 -8.83
C MET A 53 -2.33 13.73 -9.19
N MET A 54 -2.73 13.69 -10.47
CA MET A 54 -4.06 14.08 -10.90
C MET A 54 -5.13 13.25 -10.16
N GLN A 55 -4.93 11.93 -10.00
CA GLN A 55 -5.85 11.10 -9.22
C GLN A 55 -5.96 11.59 -7.76
N VAL A 56 -4.86 11.96 -7.10
CA VAL A 56 -4.88 12.52 -5.74
C VAL A 56 -5.71 13.82 -5.69
N VAL A 57 -5.49 14.73 -6.64
CA VAL A 57 -6.24 15.99 -6.73
C VAL A 57 -7.73 15.75 -6.99
N LEU A 58 -8.08 14.77 -7.82
CA LEU A 58 -9.46 14.41 -8.15
C LEU A 58 -10.20 13.84 -6.93
N HIS A 59 -9.55 12.95 -6.17
CA HIS A 59 -10.07 12.44 -4.90
C HIS A 59 -10.22 13.56 -3.86
N ALA A 60 -9.25 14.46 -3.73
CA ALA A 60 -9.37 15.61 -2.84
C ALA A 60 -10.55 16.52 -3.23
N LYS A 61 -10.78 16.75 -4.53
CA LYS A 61 -11.91 17.56 -4.99
C LYS A 61 -13.27 16.93 -4.67
N LEU A 62 -13.40 15.62 -4.85
CA LEU A 62 -14.60 14.88 -4.48
C LEU A 62 -14.88 14.97 -2.97
N ALA A 63 -13.85 14.86 -2.14
CA ALA A 63 -13.96 14.99 -0.70
C ALA A 63 -14.34 16.42 -0.28
N GLU A 64 -13.79 17.44 -0.94
CA GLU A 64 -14.12 18.84 -0.71
C GLU A 64 -15.59 19.12 -1.05
N GLN A 65 -16.07 18.63 -2.20
CA GLN A 65 -17.48 18.74 -2.61
C GLN A 65 -18.43 18.08 -1.60
N ALA A 66 -17.97 17.06 -0.88
CA ALA A 66 -18.70 16.40 0.20
C ALA A 66 -18.51 17.06 1.57
N GLY A 67 -17.73 18.14 1.68
CA GLY A 67 -17.41 18.82 2.94
C GLY A 67 -16.54 18.01 3.90
N ALA A 68 -15.77 17.03 3.39
CA ALA A 68 -14.99 16.10 4.20
C ALA A 68 -13.54 16.57 4.45
N PHE A 69 -12.77 16.81 3.37
CA PHE A 69 -11.40 17.31 3.44
C PHE A 69 -10.98 17.92 2.09
N THR A 70 -9.92 18.71 2.10
CA THR A 70 -9.34 19.39 0.93
C THR A 70 -7.97 18.83 0.55
N LEU A 71 -7.40 19.30 -0.56
CA LEU A 71 -6.02 18.97 -0.94
C LEU A 71 -4.99 19.51 0.08
N ASP A 72 -5.29 20.65 0.71
CA ASP A 72 -4.46 21.23 1.76
C ASP A 72 -4.43 20.33 3.00
N ASP A 73 -5.58 19.74 3.37
CA ASP A 73 -5.65 18.78 4.48
C ASP A 73 -4.85 17.50 4.18
N VAL A 74 -4.86 17.02 2.93
CA VAL A 74 -4.03 15.89 2.50
C VAL A 74 -2.54 16.22 2.64
N SER A 75 -2.15 17.41 2.18
CA SER A 75 -0.77 17.92 2.24
C SER A 75 -0.29 18.13 3.67
N GLU A 76 -1.13 18.71 4.52
CA GLU A 76 -0.89 18.86 5.96
C GLU A 76 -0.72 17.50 6.64
N SER A 77 -1.62 16.56 6.36
CA SER A 77 -1.61 15.22 6.94
C SER A 77 -0.31 14.47 6.66
N ILE A 78 0.19 14.52 5.42
CA ILE A 78 1.48 13.90 5.08
C ILE A 78 2.66 14.69 5.67
N ARG A 79 2.64 16.03 5.64
CA ARG A 79 3.70 16.86 6.24
C ARG A 79 3.86 16.58 7.72
N ALA A 80 2.77 16.68 8.49
CA ALA A 80 2.76 16.43 9.93
C ALA A 80 3.23 15.00 10.25
N LYS A 81 2.84 14.01 9.44
CA LYS A 81 3.29 12.62 9.59
C LYS A 81 4.79 12.47 9.35
N LEU A 82 5.33 13.08 8.30
CA LEU A 82 6.76 13.03 7.99
C LEU A 82 7.60 13.68 9.08
N VAL A 83 7.19 14.84 9.60
CA VAL A 83 7.86 15.51 10.73
C VAL A 83 7.87 14.62 11.97
N ARG A 84 6.70 14.09 12.37
CA ARG A 84 6.62 13.22 13.57
C ARG A 84 7.42 11.93 13.44
N ARG A 85 7.47 11.33 12.25
CA ARG A 85 8.12 10.02 12.03
C ARG A 85 9.60 10.12 11.68
N HIS A 86 10.13 11.31 11.45
CA HIS A 86 11.56 11.57 11.28
C HIS A 86 12.10 12.51 12.36
N PRO A 87 12.01 12.14 13.66
CA PRO A 87 12.62 12.96 14.71
C PRO A 87 14.13 13.09 14.54
N HIS A 88 14.79 12.17 13.83
CA HIS A 88 16.21 12.24 13.51
C HIS A 88 16.56 13.28 12.43
N VAL A 89 15.56 13.82 11.72
CA VAL A 89 15.72 14.91 10.75
C VAL A 89 15.18 16.22 11.32
N PHE A 90 14.03 16.18 12.00
CA PHE A 90 13.27 17.38 12.42
C PHE A 90 13.28 17.64 13.93
N GLY A 91 14.01 16.85 14.72
CA GLY A 91 14.02 16.92 16.19
C GLY A 91 15.29 16.31 16.80
N ASP A 92 15.12 15.54 17.87
CA ASP A 92 16.18 14.98 18.72
C ASP A 92 16.41 13.46 18.52
N GLY A 93 15.86 12.87 17.45
CA GLY A 93 16.03 11.45 17.15
C GLY A 93 17.47 11.10 16.75
N THR A 94 17.90 9.87 17.03
CA THR A 94 19.29 9.43 16.80
C THR A 94 19.44 8.36 15.72
N ALA A 95 18.35 7.98 15.06
CA ALA A 95 18.37 6.97 14.00
C ALA A 95 19.15 7.50 12.78
N ASN A 96 20.34 6.96 12.55
CA ASN A 96 21.30 7.44 11.56
C ASN A 96 21.71 6.37 10.51
N THR A 97 21.05 5.22 10.52
CA THR A 97 21.21 4.17 9.50
C THR A 97 19.83 3.74 9.01
N PRO A 98 19.70 3.24 7.76
CA PRO A 98 18.42 2.77 7.22
C PRO A 98 17.69 1.81 8.16
N LYS A 99 18.41 0.83 8.73
CA LYS A 99 17.85 -0.14 9.68
C LYS A 99 17.32 0.50 10.97
N LEU A 100 18.04 1.49 11.51
CA LEU A 100 17.60 2.23 12.70
C LEU A 100 16.40 3.13 12.40
N VAL A 101 16.38 3.76 11.22
CA VAL A 101 15.28 4.61 10.76
C VAL A 101 14.01 3.79 10.55
N GLU A 102 14.11 2.64 9.88
CA GLU A 102 12.98 1.72 9.68
C GLU A 102 12.42 1.22 11.03
N GLY A 103 13.29 0.81 11.95
CA GLY A 103 12.87 0.40 13.29
C GLY A 103 12.20 1.53 14.08
N ALA A 104 12.69 2.77 13.97
CA ALA A 104 12.07 3.94 14.61
C ALA A 104 10.70 4.25 14.00
N TRP A 105 10.59 4.16 12.67
CA TRP A 105 9.36 4.38 11.93
C TRP A 105 8.24 3.43 12.36
N GLU A 106 8.51 2.13 12.46
CA GLU A 106 7.51 1.15 12.88
C GLU A 106 7.11 1.33 14.35
N ARG A 107 8.05 1.67 15.25
CA ARG A 107 7.72 2.00 16.66
C ARG A 107 6.78 3.20 16.76
N LEU A 108 7.06 4.27 16.01
CA LEU A 108 6.22 5.48 16.00
C LEU A 108 4.85 5.18 15.39
N LYS A 109 4.80 4.42 14.29
CA LYS A 109 3.56 3.95 13.66
C LYS A 109 2.71 3.09 14.59
N ALA A 110 3.33 2.25 15.43
CA ALA A 110 2.63 1.46 16.44
C ALA A 110 1.99 2.34 17.52
N ARG A 111 2.70 3.37 17.99
CA ARG A 111 2.17 4.33 19.00
C ARG A 111 0.98 5.16 18.48
N GLU A 112 0.95 5.44 17.18
CA GLU A 112 -0.13 6.22 16.55
C GLU A 112 -1.44 5.44 16.36
N ARG A 113 -1.42 4.11 16.52
CA ARG A 113 -2.62 3.26 16.42
C ARG A 113 -2.75 2.41 17.70
N PRO A 114 -3.31 2.97 18.79
CA PRO A 114 -3.39 2.26 20.07
C PRO A 114 -4.26 0.99 20.02
N ASN A 115 -5.17 0.88 19.05
CA ASN A 115 -6.08 -0.27 18.89
C ASN A 115 -5.56 -1.31 17.89
N ARG A 116 -4.25 -1.41 17.71
CA ARG A 116 -3.67 -2.37 16.76
C ARG A 116 -3.53 -3.72 17.47
N GLU A 117 -4.40 -4.65 17.13
CA GLU A 117 -4.47 -5.98 17.76
C GLU A 117 -3.44 -6.95 17.14
N SER A 118 -3.01 -6.68 15.90
CA SER A 118 -2.06 -7.50 15.17
C SER A 118 -0.96 -6.68 14.49
N VAL A 119 0.25 -7.23 14.44
CA VAL A 119 1.41 -6.70 13.68
C VAL A 119 1.14 -6.62 12.19
N LEU A 120 0.12 -7.34 11.69
CA LEU A 120 -0.32 -7.34 10.30
C LEU A 120 -1.30 -6.22 9.98
N ASP A 121 -1.91 -5.58 10.98
CA ASP A 121 -2.98 -4.60 10.75
C ASP A 121 -2.49 -3.41 9.90
N GLY A 122 -3.33 -2.92 8.99
CA GLY A 122 -2.98 -1.82 8.09
C GLY A 122 -2.11 -2.23 6.89
N VAL A 123 -2.01 -3.53 6.56
CA VAL A 123 -1.78 -3.96 5.18
C VAL A 123 -3.11 -3.86 4.43
N PRO A 124 -3.22 -3.10 3.32
CA PRO A 124 -4.47 -3.00 2.59
C PRO A 124 -4.92 -4.38 2.09
N LYS A 125 -6.18 -4.73 2.37
CA LYS A 125 -6.77 -6.01 1.92
C LYS A 125 -6.94 -6.09 0.41
N THR A 126 -7.00 -4.94 -0.27
CA THR A 126 -7.23 -4.83 -1.71
C THR A 126 -5.96 -4.87 -2.55
N LEU A 127 -4.76 -4.96 -1.94
CA LEU A 127 -3.53 -5.15 -2.70
C LEU A 127 -3.59 -6.45 -3.50
N PRO A 128 -2.97 -6.51 -4.71
CA PRO A 128 -2.69 -7.76 -5.39
C PRO A 128 -1.99 -8.75 -4.45
N ALA A 129 -2.35 -10.03 -4.54
CA ALA A 129 -2.03 -11.03 -3.54
C ALA A 129 -0.52 -11.19 -3.36
N LEU A 130 0.28 -11.10 -4.42
CA LEU A 130 1.75 -11.15 -4.33
C LEU A 130 2.34 -9.96 -3.56
N ALA A 131 1.94 -8.73 -3.89
CA ALA A 131 2.40 -7.51 -3.17
C ALA A 131 1.93 -7.52 -1.71
N ARG A 132 0.72 -8.04 -1.48
CA ARG A 132 0.15 -8.23 -0.15
C ARG A 132 0.94 -9.27 0.64
N ALA A 133 1.31 -10.40 0.02
CA ALA A 133 2.11 -11.46 0.61
C ALA A 133 3.47 -10.94 1.08
N GLN A 134 4.17 -10.22 0.21
CA GLN A 134 5.46 -9.59 0.55
C GLN A 134 5.34 -8.66 1.77
N SER A 135 4.29 -7.84 1.80
CA SER A 135 4.02 -6.94 2.93
C SER A 135 3.71 -7.69 4.23
N ILE A 136 2.92 -8.76 4.17
CA ILE A 136 2.54 -9.57 5.33
C ILE A 136 3.74 -10.35 5.86
N LEU A 137 4.43 -11.09 4.98
CA LEU A 137 5.60 -11.90 5.34
C LEU A 137 6.71 -11.05 5.93
N GLY A 138 7.03 -9.91 5.31
CA GLY A 138 8.05 -9.01 5.86
C GLY A 138 7.67 -8.42 7.23
N ARG A 139 6.38 -8.14 7.47
CA ARG A 139 5.92 -7.69 8.80
C ARG A 139 5.95 -8.82 9.82
N ALA A 140 5.54 -10.03 9.43
CA ALA A 140 5.54 -11.21 10.28
C ALA A 140 6.97 -11.55 10.73
N GLU A 141 7.90 -11.67 9.78
CA GLU A 141 9.31 -11.97 10.02
C GLU A 141 9.96 -10.95 10.99
N ARG A 142 9.77 -9.65 10.75
CA ARG A 142 10.29 -8.59 11.62
C ARG A 142 9.78 -8.66 13.07
N ASN A 143 8.66 -9.35 13.31
CA ASN A 143 8.07 -9.52 14.63
C ASN A 143 8.21 -10.98 15.14
N GLY A 144 9.09 -11.78 14.54
CA GLY A 144 9.40 -13.14 15.02
C GLY A 144 8.52 -14.25 14.46
N PHE A 145 7.67 -13.96 13.48
CA PHE A 145 6.76 -14.92 12.84
C PHE A 145 7.25 -15.30 11.43
N ALA A 146 8.52 -15.68 11.31
CA ALA A 146 9.13 -16.00 10.03
C ALA A 146 8.65 -17.35 9.47
N ARG A 147 8.56 -17.44 8.14
CA ARG A 147 8.35 -18.71 7.42
C ARG A 147 9.66 -19.06 6.72
N GLU A 148 10.07 -20.33 6.82
CA GLU A 148 11.20 -20.83 6.03
C GLU A 148 10.86 -20.79 4.54
N ALA A 149 11.74 -20.19 3.75
CA ALA A 149 11.67 -20.18 2.30
C ALA A 149 12.76 -21.10 1.74
N ASP A 150 12.44 -21.83 0.67
CA ASP A 150 13.42 -22.63 -0.06
C ASP A 150 14.17 -21.74 -1.05
N ASP A 151 15.49 -21.84 -1.05
CA ASP A 151 16.40 -20.91 -1.70
C ASP A 151 16.59 -21.32 -3.17
N SER A 152 15.62 -20.99 -4.03
CA SER A 152 15.68 -21.32 -5.45
C SER A 152 16.07 -20.12 -6.33
N LEU A 153 17.09 -20.31 -7.16
CA LEU A 153 17.62 -19.32 -8.11
C LEU A 153 16.69 -19.00 -9.31
N GLU A 154 15.51 -19.63 -9.43
CA GLU A 154 14.56 -19.45 -10.56
C GLU A 154 13.11 -19.17 -10.10
N LEU A 155 12.93 -18.32 -9.08
CA LEU A 155 11.61 -17.99 -8.51
C LEU A 155 10.60 -17.49 -9.57
N GLY A 156 11.05 -16.68 -10.52
CA GLY A 156 10.18 -16.13 -11.57
C GLY A 156 9.51 -17.21 -12.43
N GLN A 157 10.28 -18.21 -12.88
CA GLN A 157 9.73 -19.31 -13.67
C GLN A 157 8.75 -20.16 -12.86
N ARG A 158 9.07 -20.44 -11.58
CA ARG A 158 8.17 -21.15 -10.68
C ARG A 158 6.85 -20.41 -10.46
N LEU A 159 6.89 -19.09 -10.31
CA LEU A 159 5.67 -18.28 -10.20
C LEU A 159 4.83 -18.37 -11.48
N LEU A 160 5.48 -18.35 -12.66
CA LEU A 160 4.78 -18.52 -13.93
C LEU A 160 4.16 -19.92 -14.07
N ASP A 161 4.89 -20.97 -13.67
CA ASP A 161 4.40 -22.35 -13.69
C ASP A 161 3.19 -22.52 -12.74
N LEU A 162 3.21 -21.89 -11.57
CA LEU A 162 2.07 -21.89 -10.64
C LEU A 162 0.84 -21.16 -11.20
N VAL A 163 1.04 -20.08 -11.96
CA VAL A 163 -0.06 -19.42 -12.67
C VAL A 163 -0.62 -20.33 -13.75
N GLN A 164 0.24 -21.06 -14.49
CA GLN A 164 -0.20 -22.04 -15.47
C GLN A 164 -0.97 -23.19 -14.81
N GLU A 165 -0.48 -23.72 -13.68
CA GLU A 165 -1.15 -24.78 -12.91
C GLU A 165 -2.53 -24.33 -12.43
N ALA A 166 -2.64 -23.10 -11.91
CA ALA A 166 -3.93 -22.53 -11.52
C ALA A 166 -4.89 -22.45 -12.73
N ARG A 167 -4.41 -21.99 -13.89
CA ARG A 167 -5.22 -21.95 -15.12
C ARG A 167 -5.68 -23.33 -15.56
N ASP A 168 -4.80 -24.32 -15.53
CA ASP A 168 -5.12 -25.71 -15.91
C ASP A 168 -6.16 -26.34 -14.96
N ALA A 169 -6.20 -25.87 -13.71
CA ALA A 169 -7.20 -26.23 -12.71
C ALA A 169 -8.48 -25.37 -12.73
N ASP A 170 -8.62 -24.43 -13.68
CA ASP A 170 -9.71 -23.44 -13.75
C ASP A 170 -9.82 -22.56 -12.49
N LEU A 171 -8.67 -22.21 -11.92
CA LEU A 171 -8.51 -21.36 -10.73
C LEU A 171 -7.82 -20.03 -11.07
N SER A 172 -8.10 -19.02 -10.25
CA SER A 172 -7.38 -17.75 -10.23
C SER A 172 -6.19 -17.84 -9.28
N ALA A 173 -4.96 -17.71 -9.78
CA ALA A 173 -3.75 -17.73 -8.95
C ALA A 173 -3.75 -16.59 -7.91
N GLU A 174 -4.33 -15.44 -8.27
CA GLU A 174 -4.51 -14.29 -7.38
C GLU A 174 -5.45 -14.63 -6.22
N ASP A 175 -6.60 -15.26 -6.49
CA ASP A 175 -7.56 -15.63 -5.44
C ASP A 175 -7.02 -16.78 -4.57
N ALA A 176 -6.38 -17.78 -5.20
CA ALA A 176 -5.75 -18.88 -4.48
C ALA A 176 -4.68 -18.39 -3.49
N LEU A 177 -3.80 -17.47 -3.92
CA LEU A 177 -2.81 -16.88 -3.02
C LEU A 177 -3.46 -16.00 -1.95
N ARG A 178 -4.51 -15.25 -2.30
CA ARG A 178 -5.25 -14.42 -1.36
C ARG A 178 -5.88 -15.25 -0.24
N ASP A 179 -6.47 -16.39 -0.57
CA ASP A 179 -7.05 -17.32 0.41
C ASP A 179 -5.96 -17.92 1.30
N ALA A 180 -4.85 -18.36 0.72
CA ALA A 180 -3.70 -18.84 1.49
C ALA A 180 -3.14 -17.78 2.46
N LEU A 181 -3.13 -16.50 2.06
CA LEU A 181 -2.73 -15.40 2.95
C LEU A 181 -3.69 -15.20 4.12
N ILE A 182 -4.99 -15.37 3.91
CA ILE A 182 -5.98 -15.26 5.00
C ILE A 182 -5.71 -16.31 6.08
N ASP A 183 -5.38 -17.53 5.67
CA ASP A 183 -5.03 -18.60 6.61
C ASP A 183 -3.71 -18.31 7.34
N PHE A 184 -2.68 -17.84 6.63
CA PHE A 184 -1.41 -17.44 7.26
C PHE A 184 -1.61 -16.30 8.28
N GLU A 185 -2.40 -15.27 7.95
CA GLU A 185 -2.72 -14.19 8.89
C GLU A 185 -3.46 -14.71 10.13
N ARG A 186 -4.34 -15.71 9.98
CA ARG A 186 -5.02 -16.36 11.11
C ARG A 186 -4.02 -17.08 12.01
N ASP A 187 -3.04 -17.77 11.43
CA ASP A 187 -1.98 -18.44 12.17
C ASP A 187 -1.09 -17.45 12.94
N VAL A 188 -0.67 -16.35 12.30
CA VAL A 188 0.09 -15.28 12.98
C VAL A 188 -0.72 -14.71 14.15
N ARG A 189 -2.00 -14.41 13.94
CA ARG A 189 -2.87 -13.87 15.01
C ARG A 189 -3.08 -14.86 16.16
N ARG A 190 -3.14 -16.16 15.88
CA ARG A 190 -3.18 -17.20 16.91
C ARG A 190 -1.90 -17.17 17.76
N GLN A 191 -0.73 -17.15 17.11
CA GLN A 191 0.57 -17.09 17.80
C GLN A 191 0.72 -15.79 18.60
N GLU A 192 0.24 -14.65 18.08
CA GLU A 192 0.20 -13.38 18.83
C GLU A 192 -0.66 -13.48 20.09
N ALA A 193 -1.77 -14.22 20.04
CA ALA A 193 -2.64 -14.44 21.19
C ALA A 193 -1.99 -15.36 22.24
N GLU A 194 -1.30 -16.41 21.80
CA GLU A 194 -0.53 -17.32 22.67
C GLU A 194 0.59 -16.56 23.40
N GLN A 195 1.40 -15.78 22.68
CA GLN A 195 2.46 -14.95 23.27
C GLN A 195 1.93 -13.93 24.30
N ARG A 196 0.75 -13.35 24.07
CA ARG A 196 0.10 -12.45 25.04
C ARG A 196 -0.41 -13.15 26.28
N ALA A 197 -0.80 -14.42 26.19
CA ALA A 197 -1.26 -15.20 27.33
C ALA A 197 -0.09 -15.66 28.22
N GLU A 198 1.12 -15.76 27.65
CA GLU A 198 2.35 -16.17 28.36
C GLU A 198 3.13 -15.01 28.99
N ALA A 199 2.80 -13.76 28.67
CA ALA A 199 3.45 -12.53 29.13
C ALA A 199 2.74 -11.88 30.34
#